data_AF-Q08RR5-F1
#
_entry.id   AF-Q08RR5-F1
#
_cell.length_a   1.000
_cell.length_b   1.000
_cell.length_c   1.000
_cell.angle_alpha   90.00
_cell.angle_beta   90.00
_cell.angle_gamma   90.00
#
_symmetry.space_group_name_H-M   'P 1'
#
loop_
_entity.id
_entity.type
_entity.pdbx_description
1 polymer ?
#
loop_
_entity_poly.entity_id
_entity_poly.type
_entity_poly.pdbx_seq_one_letter_code
_entity_poly.pdbx_strand_id
1 'polypeptide(L)'
;MAAARLATRQKGARRSGAVLALLDKTGHSFRARVGSTWALVAHAPVLHRVERYRREVTSIVVLTAPLRPGERPHLVARHIEGSVHGSDVVAFLRYLYRRLGGRPVWLVWNWLQAYRAADVKRFLQQHLQDFRVHFLPSYSPDLNPEEQCNASVKKALLNALPENIEELRRQARREFRRLQHCPATLRAYFAHAGLSLNSTSCSSLGRRPPGSSREWRELPEGLRGPRRDRRR
;
A
#
# COMPACT_ATOMS: atom_id res chain seq x y z
N MET A 1 -7.16 26.28 0.02
CA MET A 1 -6.62 25.08 0.68
C MET A 1 -7.75 24.34 1.39
N ALA A 2 -8.31 23.31 0.76
CA ALA A 2 -9.38 22.52 1.36
C ALA A 2 -8.77 21.41 2.23
N ALA A 3 -9.04 21.46 3.54
CA ALA A 3 -8.68 20.40 4.45
C ALA A 3 -9.42 19.11 4.05
N ALA A 4 -8.68 18.12 3.55
CA ALA A 4 -9.21 16.79 3.30
C ALA A 4 -9.61 16.16 4.64
N ARG A 5 -10.90 16.24 4.98
CA ARG A 5 -11.48 15.51 6.12
C ARG A 5 -11.56 14.03 5.75
N LEU A 6 -10.47 13.29 6.00
CA LEU A 6 -10.46 11.82 5.95
C LEU A 6 -11.52 11.27 6.93
N ALA A 7 -12.30 10.32 6.44
CA ALA A 7 -13.53 9.81 7.06
C ALA A 7 -13.38 9.48 8.56
N THR A 8 -13.89 10.37 9.42
CA THR A 8 -13.83 10.30 10.89
C THR A 8 -14.63 9.15 11.52
N ARG A 9 -15.32 8.30 10.73
CA ARG A 9 -16.24 7.26 11.25
C ARG A 9 -16.01 5.83 10.79
N GLN A 10 -15.06 5.54 9.89
CA GLN A 10 -14.85 4.15 9.43
C GLN A 10 -13.76 3.43 10.23
N LYS A 11 -14.09 3.01 11.46
CA LYS A 11 -13.26 2.11 12.30
C LYS A 11 -13.32 0.64 11.83
N GLY A 12 -13.59 0.40 10.55
CA GLY A 12 -14.03 -0.88 10.02
C GLY A 12 -12.99 -1.99 10.15
N ALA A 13 -11.78 -1.79 9.62
CA ALA A 13 -10.70 -2.79 9.68
C ALA A 13 -10.33 -3.18 11.12
N ARG A 14 -10.23 -2.19 12.02
CA ARG A 14 -9.92 -2.44 13.45
C ARG A 14 -11.02 -3.28 14.13
N ARG A 15 -12.29 -3.03 13.81
CA ARG A 15 -13.44 -3.74 14.38
C ARG A 15 -13.64 -5.14 13.79
N SER A 16 -13.38 -5.32 12.50
CA SER A 16 -13.50 -6.62 11.82
C SER A 16 -12.30 -7.54 12.05
N GLY A 17 -11.26 -7.06 12.74
CA GLY A 17 -10.02 -7.79 12.96
C GLY A 17 -9.12 -7.89 11.72
N ALA A 18 -9.50 -7.23 10.61
CA ALA A 18 -8.77 -7.25 9.35
C ALA A 18 -7.42 -6.54 9.44
N VAL A 19 -6.47 -6.95 8.62
CA VAL A 19 -5.21 -6.23 8.40
C VAL A 19 -5.47 -5.10 7.40
N LEU A 20 -5.17 -3.85 7.75
CA LEU A 20 -5.13 -2.77 6.77
C LEU A 20 -3.75 -2.77 6.09
N ALA A 21 -3.72 -2.97 4.79
CA ALA A 21 -2.52 -3.16 3.99
C ALA A 21 -2.50 -2.16 2.85
N LEU A 22 -1.47 -1.30 2.81
CA LEU A 22 -1.30 -0.27 1.79
C LEU A 22 -0.29 -0.76 0.77
N LEU A 23 -0.71 -0.81 -0.50
CA LEU A 23 0.00 -1.49 -1.58
C LEU A 23 0.40 -0.53 -2.69
N ASP A 24 1.63 -0.67 -3.17
CA ASP A 24 2.14 -0.05 -4.40
C ASP A 24 3.15 -0.95 -5.12
N LYS A 25 3.65 -0.48 -6.26
CA LYS A 25 4.76 -1.03 -7.03
C LYS A 25 5.85 0.01 -7.24
N THR A 26 7.09 -0.46 -7.21
CA THR A 26 8.25 0.33 -7.65
C THR A 26 9.11 -0.43 -8.64
N GLY A 27 9.60 0.26 -9.68
CA GLY A 27 10.59 -0.26 -10.61
C GLY A 27 12.03 0.10 -10.19
N HIS A 28 12.95 -0.81 -10.45
CA HIS A 28 14.39 -0.65 -10.33
C HIS A 28 15.04 -0.87 -11.70
N SER A 29 16.06 -0.07 -12.01
CA SER A 29 16.76 -0.07 -13.30
C SER A 29 18.19 0.40 -13.10
N PHE A 30 19.09 -0.04 -13.97
CA PHE A 30 20.46 0.48 -14.05
C PHE A 30 20.50 1.98 -14.37
N ARG A 31 19.44 2.53 -14.97
CA ARG A 31 19.30 3.96 -15.29
C ARG A 31 18.81 4.81 -14.12
N ALA A 32 18.82 4.29 -12.89
CA ALA A 32 18.54 5.09 -11.72
C ALA A 32 19.46 6.32 -11.68
N ARG A 33 18.94 7.49 -11.27
CA ARG A 33 19.78 8.68 -11.13
C ARG A 33 20.89 8.41 -10.12
N VAL A 34 22.06 8.97 -10.36
CA VAL A 34 23.18 8.95 -9.41
C VAL A 34 22.88 9.95 -8.29
N GLY A 35 23.20 9.58 -7.05
CA GLY A 35 23.08 10.45 -5.89
C GLY A 35 24.42 11.07 -5.51
N SER A 36 24.40 12.17 -4.76
CA SER A 36 25.62 12.76 -4.19
C SER A 36 26.35 11.77 -3.29
N THR A 37 27.68 11.73 -3.39
CA THR A 37 28.56 10.89 -2.56
C THR A 37 29.83 11.64 -2.22
N TRP A 38 30.51 11.20 -1.16
CA TRP A 38 31.85 11.69 -0.83
C TRP A 38 32.87 11.17 -1.83
N ALA A 39 33.81 12.04 -2.17
CA ALA A 39 34.98 11.73 -2.97
C ALA A 39 36.10 12.69 -2.59
N LEU A 40 37.31 12.42 -3.08
CA LEU A 40 38.42 13.34 -2.89
C LEU A 40 38.10 14.68 -3.57
N VAL A 41 38.55 15.78 -2.97
CA VAL A 41 38.39 17.12 -3.53
C VAL A 41 38.97 17.13 -4.94
N ALA A 42 38.24 17.74 -5.88
CA ALA A 42 38.53 17.78 -7.32
C ALA A 42 38.49 16.43 -8.07
N HIS A 43 38.12 15.31 -7.43
CA HIS A 43 38.06 13.99 -8.07
C HIS A 43 36.66 13.38 -7.93
N ALA A 44 35.73 13.83 -8.79
CA ALA A 44 34.39 13.25 -8.83
C ALA A 44 34.46 11.77 -9.28
N PRO A 45 33.79 10.84 -8.58
CA PRO A 45 33.84 9.44 -8.92
C PRO A 45 32.97 9.18 -10.15
N VAL A 46 33.53 8.49 -11.14
CA VAL A 46 32.79 8.08 -12.33
C VAL A 46 32.16 6.71 -12.09
N LEU A 47 30.84 6.63 -12.23
CA LEU A 47 30.09 5.39 -12.09
C LEU A 47 29.84 4.78 -13.47
N HIS A 48 30.49 3.66 -13.77
CA HIS A 48 30.20 2.89 -14.96
C HIS A 48 29.02 1.95 -14.69
N ARG A 49 27.92 2.12 -15.42
CA ARG A 49 26.72 1.29 -15.29
C ARG A 49 26.41 0.57 -16.59
N VAL A 50 25.92 -0.66 -16.45
CA VAL A 50 25.43 -1.43 -17.58
C VAL A 50 24.11 -0.83 -18.05
N GLU A 51 24.00 -0.44 -19.31
CA GLU A 51 22.73 0.03 -19.89
C GLU A 51 22.03 -1.14 -20.60
N ARG A 52 20.83 -1.51 -20.13
CA ARG A 52 19.98 -2.53 -20.78
C ARG A 52 18.56 -2.01 -20.99
N TYR A 53 17.73 -1.92 -19.95
CA TYR A 53 16.32 -1.53 -20.06
C TYR A 53 15.84 -0.54 -18.97
N ARG A 54 14.70 0.12 -19.20
CA ARG A 54 14.11 1.11 -18.28
C ARG A 54 13.49 0.49 -17.01
N ARG A 55 13.10 -0.79 -17.04
CA ARG A 55 12.56 -1.53 -15.88
C ARG A 55 13.08 -2.95 -15.92
N GLU A 56 14.03 -3.23 -15.03
CA GLU A 56 14.75 -4.50 -14.94
C GLU A 56 14.12 -5.40 -13.86
N VAL A 57 13.73 -4.78 -12.75
CA VAL A 57 13.09 -5.45 -11.62
C VAL A 57 11.95 -4.58 -11.11
N THR A 58 10.75 -5.14 -10.98
CA THR A 58 9.62 -4.48 -10.31
C THR A 58 9.38 -5.13 -8.95
N SER A 59 9.24 -4.31 -7.91
CA SER A 59 8.84 -4.75 -6.58
C SER A 59 7.37 -4.43 -6.34
N ILE A 60 6.58 -5.42 -5.94
CA ILE A 60 5.25 -5.21 -5.35
C ILE A 60 5.44 -5.16 -3.84
N VAL A 61 4.97 -4.10 -3.21
CA VAL A 61 5.26 -3.81 -1.81
C VAL A 61 3.97 -3.51 -1.07
N VAL A 62 3.87 -4.03 0.15
CA VAL A 62 2.77 -3.81 1.07
C VAL A 62 3.30 -3.37 2.42
N LEU A 63 2.78 -2.26 2.94
CA LEU A 63 2.98 -1.82 4.31
C LEU A 63 1.68 -2.00 5.10
N THR A 64 1.73 -2.74 6.21
CA THR A 64 0.55 -2.94 7.07
C THR A 64 0.47 -1.88 8.15
N ALA A 65 -0.72 -1.33 8.37
CA ALA A 65 -0.97 -0.40 9.47
C ALA A 65 -1.12 -1.16 10.80
N PRO A 66 -0.39 -0.78 11.86
CA PRO A 66 -0.55 -1.36 13.19
C PRO A 66 -1.78 -0.73 13.88
N LEU A 67 -2.96 -1.31 13.66
CA LEU A 67 -4.22 -0.73 14.12
C LEU A 67 -4.59 -1.11 15.56
N ARG A 68 -3.92 -2.11 16.15
CA ARG A 68 -4.13 -2.56 17.53
C ARG A 68 -2.91 -2.31 18.42
N PRO A 69 -3.13 -2.16 19.75
CA PRO A 69 -2.04 -2.12 20.71
C PRO A 69 -1.13 -3.35 20.56
N GLY A 70 0.17 -3.15 20.66
CA GLY A 70 1.17 -4.21 20.50
C GLY A 70 1.47 -4.64 19.06
N GLU A 71 0.63 -4.30 18.08
CA GLU A 71 0.94 -4.59 16.67
C GLU A 71 2.09 -3.74 16.16
N ARG A 72 2.89 -4.33 15.28
CA ARG A 72 3.99 -3.66 14.57
C ARG A 72 3.62 -3.52 13.09
N PRO A 73 4.08 -2.45 12.41
CA PRO A 73 3.97 -2.40 10.96
C PRO A 73 4.80 -3.54 10.36
N HIS A 74 4.24 -4.20 9.34
CA HIS A 74 4.94 -5.22 8.57
C HIS A 74 5.09 -4.72 7.13
N LEU A 75 6.31 -4.79 6.62
CA LEU A 75 6.61 -4.52 5.22
C LEU A 75 6.78 -5.86 4.50
N VAL A 76 6.04 -6.09 3.43
CA VAL A 76 6.11 -7.29 2.61
C VAL A 76 6.43 -6.88 1.19
N ALA A 77 7.52 -7.40 0.63
CA ALA A 77 7.92 -7.12 -0.74
C ALA A 77 8.12 -8.42 -1.53
N ARG A 78 7.73 -8.40 -2.81
CA ARG A 78 8.09 -9.41 -3.81
C ARG A 78 8.69 -8.73 -5.01
N HIS A 79 9.77 -9.30 -5.54
CA HIS A 79 10.55 -8.74 -6.64
C HIS A 79 10.38 -9.66 -7.86
N ILE A 80 9.98 -9.06 -8.97
CA ILE A 80 9.69 -9.72 -10.25
C ILE A 80 10.61 -9.08 -11.29
N GLU A 81 11.19 -9.89 -12.16
CA GLU A 81 12.01 -9.39 -13.25
C GLU A 81 11.11 -8.81 -14.35
N GLY A 82 11.44 -7.62 -14.84
CA GLY A 82 10.67 -6.90 -15.84
C GLY A 82 9.33 -6.36 -15.34
N SER A 83 8.34 -6.38 -16.24
CA SER A 83 6.99 -5.85 -16.01
C SER A 83 6.10 -6.84 -15.26
N VAL A 84 5.20 -6.31 -14.43
CA VAL A 84 4.26 -7.12 -13.64
C VAL A 84 2.94 -7.31 -14.39
N HIS A 85 2.50 -8.56 -14.51
CA HIS A 85 1.24 -8.95 -15.13
C HIS A 85 0.18 -9.33 -14.07
N GLY A 86 -1.05 -9.60 -14.50
CA GLY A 86 -2.15 -9.94 -13.58
C GLY A 86 -1.89 -11.22 -12.77
N SER A 87 -1.31 -12.25 -13.40
CA SER A 87 -0.93 -13.51 -12.75
C SER A 87 0.05 -13.32 -11.60
N ASP A 88 1.04 -12.45 -11.78
CA ASP A 88 2.02 -12.09 -10.75
C ASP A 88 1.35 -11.42 -9.54
N VAL A 89 0.34 -10.59 -9.81
CA VAL A 89 -0.45 -9.95 -8.76
C VAL A 89 -1.25 -10.98 -7.99
N VAL A 90 -1.94 -11.89 -8.69
CA VAL A 90 -2.69 -12.97 -8.03
C VAL A 90 -1.77 -13.83 -7.16
N ALA A 91 -0.59 -14.20 -7.68
CA ALA A 91 0.42 -14.94 -6.92
C ALA A 91 0.88 -14.14 -5.69
N PHE A 92 1.09 -12.83 -5.82
CA PHE A 92 1.44 -11.94 -4.71
C PHE A 92 0.33 -11.87 -3.66
N LEU A 93 -0.94 -11.71 -4.05
CA LEU A 93 -2.06 -11.64 -3.10
C LEU A 93 -2.19 -12.94 -2.31
N ARG A 94 -2.08 -14.10 -2.97
CA ARG A 94 -2.04 -15.40 -2.29
C ARG A 94 -0.88 -15.50 -1.30
N TYR A 95 0.30 -15.03 -1.71
CA TYR A 95 1.49 -14.99 -0.84
C TYR A 95 1.28 -14.06 0.37
N LEU A 96 0.73 -12.87 0.15
CA LEU A 96 0.45 -11.87 1.17
C LEU A 96 -0.52 -12.41 2.21
N TYR A 97 -1.64 -13.01 1.79
CA TYR A 97 -2.63 -13.58 2.69
C TYR A 97 -2.03 -14.66 3.60
N ARG A 98 -1.23 -15.58 3.04
CA ARG A 98 -0.49 -16.57 3.84
C ARG A 98 0.50 -15.89 4.80
N ARG A 99 1.22 -14.88 4.34
CA ARG A 99 2.21 -14.14 5.17
C ARG A 99 1.56 -13.40 6.34
N LEU A 100 0.29 -13.02 6.20
CA LEU A 100 -0.52 -12.36 7.24
C LEU A 100 -1.34 -13.36 8.09
N GLY A 101 -1.05 -14.67 7.98
CA GLY A 101 -1.67 -15.71 8.79
C GLY A 101 -3.12 -16.03 8.42
N GLY A 102 -3.52 -15.76 7.18
CA GLY A 102 -4.89 -16.02 6.70
C GLY A 102 -5.95 -15.06 7.26
N ARG A 103 -5.52 -13.92 7.80
CA ARG A 103 -6.44 -12.91 8.32
C ARG A 103 -7.03 -12.10 7.16
N PRO A 104 -8.31 -11.70 7.21
CA PRO A 104 -8.91 -10.84 6.20
C PRO A 104 -8.08 -9.56 6.00
N VAL A 105 -7.92 -9.13 4.76
CA VAL A 105 -7.06 -8.01 4.36
C VAL A 105 -7.89 -6.92 3.71
N TRP A 106 -7.79 -5.71 4.26
CA TRP A 106 -8.31 -4.50 3.63
C TRP A 106 -7.15 -3.85 2.86
N LEU A 107 -7.16 -4.03 1.56
CA LEU A 107 -6.15 -3.50 0.65
C LEU A 107 -6.49 -2.07 0.28
N VAL A 108 -5.61 -1.13 0.58
CA VAL A 108 -5.63 0.23 0.05
C VAL A 108 -4.65 0.29 -1.10
N TRP A 109 -5.16 0.56 -2.29
CA TRP A 109 -4.43 0.40 -3.54
C TRP A 109 -4.33 1.72 -4.29
N ASN A 110 -3.13 2.11 -4.72
CA ASN A 110 -2.97 3.15 -5.73
C ASN A 110 -3.15 2.58 -7.16
N TRP A 111 -3.69 3.40 -8.06
CA TRP A 111 -4.16 2.94 -9.37
C TRP A 111 -3.02 2.59 -10.34
N LEU A 112 -2.69 1.31 -10.48
CA LEU A 112 -1.84 0.81 -11.59
C LEU A 112 -2.62 -0.05 -12.58
N GLN A 113 -2.32 0.08 -13.89
CA GLN A 113 -3.04 -0.60 -14.98
C GLN A 113 -3.04 -2.14 -14.88
N ALA A 114 -1.93 -2.74 -14.44
CA ALA A 114 -1.82 -4.19 -14.27
C ALA A 114 -2.87 -4.78 -13.28
N TYR A 115 -3.49 -3.94 -12.46
CA TYR A 115 -4.52 -4.34 -11.49
C TYR A 115 -5.94 -4.26 -12.05
N ARG A 116 -6.12 -3.69 -13.24
CA ARG A 116 -7.38 -3.76 -13.99
C ARG A 116 -7.54 -5.06 -14.77
N ALA A 117 -6.51 -5.89 -14.79
CA ALA A 117 -6.50 -7.17 -15.47
C ALA A 117 -7.66 -8.07 -14.99
N ALA A 118 -8.27 -8.79 -15.93
CA ALA A 118 -9.49 -9.54 -15.68
C ALA A 118 -9.29 -10.69 -14.68
N ASP A 119 -8.11 -11.29 -14.67
CA ASP A 119 -7.68 -12.33 -13.74
C ASP A 119 -7.60 -11.83 -12.29
N VAL A 120 -7.04 -10.63 -12.07
CA VAL A 120 -6.99 -10.00 -10.73
C VAL A 120 -8.40 -9.70 -10.23
N LYS A 121 -9.27 -9.14 -11.08
CA LYS A 121 -10.68 -8.88 -10.73
C LYS A 121 -11.42 -10.16 -10.37
N ARG A 122 -11.27 -11.21 -11.18
CA ARG A 122 -11.88 -12.53 -10.94
C ARG A 122 -11.40 -13.12 -9.63
N PHE A 123 -10.10 -13.07 -9.36
CA PHE A 123 -9.54 -13.55 -8.10
C PHE A 123 -10.16 -12.81 -6.89
N LEU A 124 -10.21 -11.48 -6.92
CA LEU A 124 -10.79 -10.70 -5.82
C LEU A 124 -12.29 -11.00 -5.63
N GLN A 125 -13.05 -11.22 -6.70
CA GLN A 125 -14.46 -11.62 -6.64
C GLN A 125 -14.67 -13.01 -6.04
N GLN A 126 -13.73 -13.94 -6.26
CA GLN A 126 -13.78 -15.28 -5.65
C GLN A 126 -13.35 -15.28 -4.18
N HIS A 127 -12.68 -14.22 -3.72
CA HIS A 127 -12.07 -14.11 -2.40
C HIS A 127 -12.60 -12.91 -1.59
N LEU A 128 -13.90 -12.60 -1.70
CA LEU A 128 -14.52 -11.44 -1.03
C LEU A 128 -14.48 -11.49 0.51
N GLN A 129 -14.37 -12.69 1.09
CA GLN A 129 -14.20 -12.86 2.54
C GLN A 129 -12.76 -12.60 2.98
N ASP A 130 -11.79 -12.81 2.09
CA ASP A 130 -10.36 -12.67 2.36
C ASP A 130 -9.86 -11.26 2.06
N PHE A 131 -10.40 -10.62 1.02
CA PHE A 131 -9.93 -9.32 0.54
C PHE A 131 -11.07 -8.32 0.37
N ARG A 132 -10.86 -7.12 0.93
CA ARG A 132 -11.64 -5.93 0.63
C ARG A 132 -10.72 -4.87 0.02
N VAL A 133 -11.02 -4.43 -1.19
CA VAL A 133 -10.17 -3.45 -1.90
C VAL A 133 -10.78 -2.06 -1.82
N HIS A 134 -9.93 -1.10 -1.50
CA HIS A 134 -10.20 0.33 -1.50
C HIS A 134 -9.16 1.01 -2.39
N PHE A 135 -9.58 1.99 -3.18
CA PHE A 135 -8.69 2.76 -4.02
C PHE A 135 -8.43 4.13 -3.41
N LEU A 136 -7.18 4.58 -3.47
CA LEU A 136 -6.86 5.98 -3.18
C LEU A 136 -7.40 6.89 -4.31
N PRO A 137 -7.65 8.17 -4.05
CA PRO A 137 -7.93 9.12 -5.12
C PRO A 137 -6.79 9.13 -6.15
N SER A 138 -7.14 9.39 -7.41
CA SER A 138 -6.14 9.50 -8.49
C SER A 138 -5.10 10.57 -8.14
N TYR A 139 -3.83 10.31 -8.50
CA TYR A 139 -2.71 11.24 -8.28
C TYR A 139 -2.54 11.70 -6.82
N SER A 140 -2.83 10.84 -5.85
CA SER A 140 -2.59 11.11 -4.43
C SER A 140 -1.50 10.19 -3.84
N PRO A 141 -0.28 10.22 -4.38
CA PRO A 141 0.80 9.33 -3.93
C PRO A 141 1.20 9.65 -2.47
N ASP A 142 1.17 10.94 -2.08
CA ASP A 142 1.47 11.42 -0.73
C ASP A 142 0.58 10.83 0.39
N LEU A 143 -0.57 10.26 0.05
CA LEU A 143 -1.47 9.60 1.01
C LEU A 143 -1.08 8.13 1.28
N ASN A 144 -0.13 7.58 0.53
CA ASN A 144 0.34 6.22 0.68
C ASN A 144 1.68 6.19 1.43
N PRO A 145 1.72 5.83 2.72
CA PRO A 145 2.98 5.72 3.48
C PRO A 145 3.95 4.69 2.92
N GLU A 146 3.47 3.75 2.10
CA GLU A 146 4.34 2.82 1.40
C GLU A 146 5.28 3.56 0.43
N GLU A 147 4.89 4.70 -0.15
CA GLU A 147 5.74 5.44 -1.10
C GLU A 147 7.07 5.84 -0.46
N GLN A 148 7.07 6.15 0.83
CA GLN A 148 8.29 6.45 1.58
C GLN A 148 9.18 5.22 1.77
N CYS A 149 8.63 4.01 1.82
CA CYS A 149 9.41 2.78 1.75
C CYS A 149 10.14 2.69 0.41
N ASN A 150 9.42 2.92 -0.70
CA ASN A 150 9.97 2.90 -2.05
C ASN A 150 11.05 3.97 -2.24
N ALA A 151 10.80 5.19 -1.79
CA ALA A 151 11.75 6.30 -1.84
C ALA A 151 13.04 5.97 -1.07
N SER A 152 12.90 5.37 0.13
CA SER A 152 14.04 4.98 0.96
C SER A 152 14.92 3.92 0.30
N VAL A 153 14.30 2.90 -0.29
CA VAL A 153 15.03 1.84 -1.00
C VAL A 153 15.69 2.40 -2.26
N LYS A 154 14.99 3.22 -3.04
CA LYS A 154 15.58 3.90 -4.20
C LYS A 154 16.78 4.75 -3.81
N LYS A 155 16.67 5.51 -2.71
CA LYS A 155 17.75 6.34 -2.18
C LYS A 155 18.97 5.50 -1.82
N ALA A 156 18.78 4.36 -1.16
CA ALA A 156 19.86 3.43 -0.79
C ALA A 156 20.56 2.81 -2.00
N LEU A 157 19.87 2.70 -3.14
CA LEU A 157 20.41 2.13 -4.38
C LEU A 157 20.96 3.18 -5.36
N LEU A 158 20.89 4.48 -5.04
CA LEU A 158 21.25 5.55 -6.00
C LEU A 158 22.67 5.44 -6.55
N ASN A 159 23.61 4.88 -5.80
CA ASN A 159 25.02 4.73 -6.20
C ASN A 159 25.44 3.26 -6.33
N ALA A 160 24.50 2.33 -6.29
CA ALA A 160 24.79 0.93 -6.45
C ALA A 160 25.22 0.62 -7.90
N LEU A 161 26.12 -0.35 -8.05
CA LEU A 161 26.66 -0.82 -9.33
C LEU A 161 26.36 -2.31 -9.53
N PRO A 162 25.08 -2.71 -9.65
CA PRO A 162 24.76 -4.09 -9.97
C PRO A 162 25.23 -4.44 -11.37
N GLU A 163 25.89 -5.59 -11.52
CA GLU A 163 26.45 -6.06 -12.80
C GLU A 163 25.39 -6.72 -13.70
N ASN A 164 24.31 -7.23 -13.11
CA ASN A 164 23.25 -7.93 -13.81
C ASN A 164 21.90 -7.81 -13.07
N ILE A 165 20.83 -8.34 -13.69
CA ILE A 165 19.45 -8.28 -13.16
C ILE A 165 19.36 -8.98 -11.80
N GLU A 166 20.03 -10.11 -11.65
CA GLU A 166 20.00 -10.88 -10.41
C GLU A 166 20.62 -10.09 -9.25
N GLU A 167 21.76 -9.43 -9.51
CA GLU A 167 22.42 -8.53 -8.57
C GLU A 167 21.49 -7.39 -8.15
N LEU A 168 20.88 -6.70 -9.12
CA LEU A 168 19.94 -5.61 -8.87
C LEU A 168 18.75 -6.09 -8.02
N ARG A 169 18.18 -7.26 -8.35
CA ARG A 169 17.10 -7.88 -7.59
C ARG A 169 17.54 -8.21 -6.16
N ARG A 170 18.75 -8.73 -5.98
CA ARG A 170 19.31 -9.08 -4.66
C ARG A 170 19.53 -7.84 -3.81
N GLN A 171 20.07 -6.77 -4.39
CA GLN A 171 20.29 -5.50 -3.71
C GLN A 171 18.97 -4.85 -3.30
N ALA A 172 17.98 -4.76 -4.20
CA ALA A 172 16.64 -4.29 -3.87
C ALA A 172 16.02 -5.10 -2.73
N ARG A 173 16.08 -6.44 -2.80
CA ARG A 173 15.60 -7.32 -1.73
C ARG A 173 16.32 -7.09 -0.41
N ARG A 174 17.63 -6.82 -0.42
CA ARG A 174 18.41 -6.52 0.78
C ARG A 174 17.93 -5.21 1.43
N GLU A 175 17.76 -4.15 0.65
CA GLU A 175 17.32 -2.86 1.20
C GLU A 175 15.89 -2.89 1.76
N PHE A 176 14.96 -3.58 1.07
CA PHE A 176 13.62 -3.82 1.63
C PHE A 176 13.67 -4.66 2.92
N ARG A 177 14.52 -5.69 2.99
CA ARG A 177 14.73 -6.47 4.22
C ARG A 177 15.32 -5.63 5.35
N ARG A 178 16.27 -4.75 5.06
CA ARG A 178 16.79 -3.82 6.07
C ARG A 178 15.68 -2.94 6.63
N LEU A 179 14.86 -2.37 5.76
CA LEU A 179 13.72 -1.54 6.16
C LEU A 179 12.65 -2.32 6.94
N GLN A 180 12.42 -3.60 6.63
CA GLN A 180 11.55 -4.49 7.41
C GLN A 180 11.95 -4.60 8.88
N HIS A 181 13.25 -4.48 9.18
CA HIS A 181 13.79 -4.53 10.53
C HIS A 181 13.81 -3.17 11.25
N CYS A 182 13.25 -2.12 10.63
CA CYS A 182 13.18 -0.76 11.20
C CYS A 182 11.73 -0.33 11.50
N PRO A 183 11.03 -0.95 12.48
CA PRO A 183 9.61 -0.70 12.73
C PRO A 183 9.31 0.76 13.15
N ALA A 184 10.25 1.44 13.82
CA ALA A 184 10.11 2.85 14.17
C ALA A 184 10.04 3.74 12.91
N THR A 185 10.93 3.50 11.96
CA THR A 185 10.93 4.18 10.65
C THR A 185 9.65 3.91 9.87
N LEU A 186 9.19 2.66 9.83
CA LEU A 186 7.93 2.30 9.18
C LEU A 186 6.72 3.03 9.81
N ARG A 187 6.69 3.21 11.14
CA ARG A 187 5.65 4.02 11.79
C ARG A 187 5.74 5.49 11.40
N ALA A 188 6.94 6.04 11.31
CA ALA A 188 7.14 7.43 10.91
C ALA A 188 6.60 7.74 9.51
N TYR A 189 6.61 6.76 8.59
CA TYR A 189 6.04 6.94 7.25
C TYR A 189 4.52 7.12 7.24
N PHE A 190 3.80 6.50 8.19
CA PHE A 190 2.38 6.81 8.37
C PHE A 190 2.17 8.28 8.77
N ALA A 191 2.97 8.79 9.70
CA ALA A 191 2.89 10.19 10.10
C ALA A 191 3.25 11.13 8.92
N HIS A 192 4.25 10.78 8.11
CA HIS A 192 4.61 11.54 6.91
C HIS A 192 3.45 11.62 5.90
N ALA A 193 2.69 10.53 5.72
CA ALA A 193 1.49 10.50 4.89
C ALA A 193 0.26 11.17 5.54
N GLY A 194 0.45 11.88 6.66
CA GLY A 194 -0.65 12.52 7.42
C GLY A 194 -1.57 11.54 8.15
N LEU A 195 -1.18 10.27 8.28
CA LEU A 195 -1.99 9.22 8.91
C LEU A 195 -1.61 9.05 10.38
N SER A 196 -2.56 9.38 11.27
CA SER A 196 -2.39 9.19 12.71
C SER A 196 -2.69 7.75 13.12
N LEU A 197 -1.67 7.03 13.58
CA LEU A 197 -1.78 5.70 14.17
C LEU A 197 -2.18 5.78 15.65
N ASN A 198 -3.19 6.58 15.99
CA ASN A 198 -3.54 6.79 17.41
C ASN A 198 -4.03 5.48 18.04
N SER A 199 -3.24 4.95 18.96
CA SER A 199 -3.60 3.90 19.90
C SER A 199 -4.47 4.45 21.02
N THR A 200 -5.62 5.04 20.71
CA THR A 200 -6.52 5.44 21.80
C THR A 200 -7.28 4.19 22.25
N SER A 201 -6.96 3.74 23.47
CA SER A 201 -7.90 3.02 24.33
C SER A 201 -9.17 3.86 24.37
N CYS A 202 -10.26 3.35 23.80
CA CYS A 202 -11.55 4.03 23.91
C CYS A 202 -12.16 3.65 25.25
N SER A 203 -11.58 4.15 26.33
CA SER A 203 -12.15 4.13 27.69
C SER A 203 -12.52 5.56 28.04
N SER A 204 -13.63 6.04 27.46
CA SER A 204 -14.54 7.08 27.97
C SER A 204 -15.35 7.66 26.82
N LEU A 205 -16.65 7.42 26.82
CA LEU A 205 -17.70 8.43 26.61
C LEU A 205 -19.06 7.75 26.87
N GLY A 206 -19.26 7.43 28.14
CA GLY A 206 -20.60 7.50 28.72
C GLY A 206 -20.91 8.98 28.93
N ARG A 207 -21.86 9.50 28.13
CA ARG A 207 -22.90 10.48 28.47
C ARG A 207 -23.45 11.03 27.16
N ARG A 208 -24.70 10.67 26.88
CA ARG A 208 -25.53 11.18 25.80
C ARG A 208 -26.15 12.50 26.31
N PRO A 209 -25.99 13.65 25.65
CA PRO A 209 -26.82 14.80 25.97
C PRO A 209 -28.24 14.57 25.39
N PRO A 210 -29.31 14.96 26.08
CA PRO A 210 -30.67 14.77 25.60
C PRO A 210 -31.03 15.84 24.55
N GLY A 211 -31.81 15.43 23.55
CA GLY A 211 -32.61 16.33 22.71
C GLY A 211 -31.96 16.78 21.39
N SER A 212 -32.29 16.09 20.30
CA SER A 212 -32.91 16.72 19.12
C SER A 212 -33.10 15.65 18.04
N SER A 213 -34.31 15.13 17.96
CA SER A 213 -34.85 14.39 16.83
C SER A 213 -34.85 15.29 15.59
N ARG A 214 -34.14 14.90 14.52
CA ARG A 214 -34.52 15.24 13.14
C ARG A 214 -34.23 14.07 12.22
N GLU A 215 -35.30 13.63 11.60
CA GLU A 215 -35.43 12.62 10.55
C GLU A 215 -34.51 12.94 9.37
N TRP A 216 -33.91 11.91 8.77
CA TRP A 216 -33.34 12.01 7.43
C TRP A 216 -34.40 11.55 6.43
N ARG A 217 -34.97 12.52 5.70
CA ARG A 217 -35.76 12.30 4.48
C ARG A 217 -34.88 11.87 3.31
N GLU A 218 -35.56 11.25 2.38
CA GLU A 218 -35.13 10.37 1.31
C GLU A 218 -34.25 11.01 0.21
N LEU A 219 -33.56 10.12 -0.49
CA LEU A 219 -32.80 10.36 -1.73
C LEU A 219 -33.77 10.57 -2.93
N PRO A 220 -33.42 11.35 -3.95
CA PRO A 220 -34.28 11.57 -5.12
C PRO A 220 -34.54 10.31 -5.95
N GLU A 221 -35.78 10.20 -6.42
CA GLU A 221 -36.35 9.10 -7.20
C GLU A 221 -35.90 9.09 -8.66
N GLY A 222 -35.70 7.88 -9.20
CA GLY A 222 -35.54 7.63 -10.63
C GLY A 222 -35.15 6.18 -10.87
N LEU A 223 -36.09 5.38 -11.39
CA LEU A 223 -35.96 3.96 -11.80
C LEU A 223 -36.16 2.91 -10.69
N ARG A 224 -37.36 2.87 -10.08
CA ARG A 224 -37.91 1.63 -9.51
C ARG A 224 -38.84 0.98 -10.54
N GLY A 225 -38.41 -0.14 -11.11
CA GLY A 225 -39.30 -1.06 -11.84
C GLY A 225 -40.23 -1.79 -10.86
N PRO A 226 -41.42 -2.25 -11.33
CA PRO A 226 -42.48 -2.74 -10.45
C PRO A 226 -42.10 -4.08 -9.80
N ARG A 227 -42.25 -4.14 -8.46
CA ARG A 227 -42.21 -5.39 -7.70
C ARG A 227 -43.60 -6.04 -7.70
N ARG A 228 -43.57 -7.35 -7.98
CA ARG A 228 -44.69 -8.30 -8.00
C ARG A 228 -45.55 -8.22 -6.74
N ASP A 229 -46.86 -8.20 -6.96
CA ASP A 229 -47.85 -8.52 -5.94
C ASP A 229 -48.13 -10.03 -5.95
N ARG A 230 -48.15 -10.65 -4.78
CA ARG A 230 -48.60 -12.03 -4.56
C ARG A 230 -49.73 -11.97 -3.54
N ARG A 231 -50.97 -12.24 -3.98
CA ARG A 231 -52.01 -12.84 -3.13
C ARG A 231 -52.90 -13.77 -3.98
N ARG A 232 -53.14 -14.93 -3.36
CA ARG A 232 -53.86 -16.14 -3.80
C ARG A 232 -53.10 -17.06 -4.75
#